data_AF-A0A2M8R6X7-F1
#
_entry.id   AF-A0A2M8R6X7-F1
#
_cell.length_a   1.000
_cell.length_b   1.000
_cell.length_c   1.000
_cell.angle_alpha   90.00
_cell.angle_beta   90.00
_cell.angle_gamma   90.00
#
_symmetry.space_group_name_H-M   'P 1'
#
loop_
_entity.id
_entity.type
_entity.pdbx_description
1 polymer ?
#
loop_
_entity_poly.entity_id
_entity_poly.type
_entity_poly.pdbx_seq_one_letter_code
_entity_poly.pdbx_strand_id
1 'polypeptide(L)' 'MTAVIPGPVNARDQTPTAEEKEACMEDVFRLCSSYIPDRAAITACLRSKQANLSQQCRHVISVRDTGKKSSESK' A
#
# COMPACT_ATOMS: atom_id res chain seq x y z
N MET A 1 -12.84 39.50 -5.14
CA MET A 1 -11.49 39.01 -4.80
C MET A 1 -11.67 37.82 -3.86
N THR A 2 -12.03 36.65 -4.40
CA THR A 2 -12.41 35.50 -3.57
C THR A 2 -11.23 34.55 -3.51
N ALA A 3 -10.59 34.45 -2.35
CA ALA A 3 -9.48 33.54 -2.11
C ALA A 3 -10.02 32.10 -2.06
N VAL A 4 -9.57 31.25 -2.99
CA VAL A 4 -9.74 29.80 -2.88
C VAL A 4 -8.73 29.31 -1.85
N ILE A 5 -9.23 28.88 -0.69
CA ILE A 5 -8.43 28.26 0.36
C ILE A 5 -8.47 26.74 0.08
N PRO A 6 -7.38 26.12 -0.41
CA PRO A 6 -7.32 24.67 -0.47
C PRO A 6 -7.32 24.12 0.97
N GLY A 7 -8.35 23.32 1.29
CA GLY A 7 -8.50 22.69 2.59
C GLY A 7 -7.34 21.73 2.94
N PRO A 8 -7.15 21.39 4.21
CA PRO A 8 -6.05 20.56 4.65
C PRO A 8 -6.26 19.13 4.15
N VAL A 9 -5.38 18.68 3.26
CA VAL A 9 -5.33 17.26 2.87
C VAL A 9 -4.83 16.47 4.07
N ASN A 10 -5.73 15.70 4.70
CA ASN A 10 -5.34 14.74 5.73
C ASN A 10 -4.60 13.59 5.03
N ALA A 11 -3.29 13.47 5.29
CA ALA A 11 -2.39 12.45 4.76
C ALA A 11 -2.65 11.03 5.31
N ARG A 12 -3.92 10.65 5.51
CA ARG A 12 -4.32 9.37 6.12
C ARG A 12 -5.08 8.43 5.19
N ASP A 13 -5.26 8.82 3.93
CA ASP A 13 -5.74 7.92 2.87
C ASP A 13 -4.96 8.21 1.58
N GLN A 14 -3.62 8.10 1.66
CA GLN A 14 -2.82 8.09 0.45
C GLN A 14 -3.04 6.73 -0.20
N THR A 15 -3.99 6.67 -1.15
CA THR A 15 -3.97 5.60 -2.16
C THR A 15 -2.54 5.53 -2.68
N PRO A 16 -1.91 4.33 -2.69
CA PRO A 16 -0.53 4.20 -3.13
C PRO A 16 -0.42 4.86 -4.49
N THR A 17 0.52 5.78 -4.63
CA THR A 17 0.71 6.51 -5.89
C THR A 17 0.99 5.49 -7.00
N ALA A 18 0.78 5.88 -8.26
CA ALA A 18 1.11 5.00 -9.38
C ALA A 18 2.56 4.48 -9.26
N GLU A 19 3.48 5.36 -8.87
CA GLU A 19 4.88 5.04 -8.59
C GLU A 19 5.04 4.02 -7.46
N GLU A 20 4.34 4.17 -6.33
CA GLU A 20 4.42 3.19 -5.24
C GLU A 20 3.86 1.83 -5.65
N LYS A 21 2.80 1.83 -6.45
CA LYS A 21 2.18 0.62 -6.96
C LYS A 21 3.11 -0.10 -7.94
N GLU A 22 3.83 0.63 -8.77
CA GLU A 22 4.85 0.10 -9.68
C GLU A 22 6.08 -0.41 -8.93
N ALA A 23 6.55 0.32 -7.91
CA ALA A 23 7.64 -0.14 -7.04
C ALA A 23 7.27 -1.44 -6.31
N CYS A 24 6.05 -1.53 -5.80
CA CYS A 24 5.55 -2.73 -5.15
C CYS A 24 5.27 -3.86 -6.16
N MET A 25 4.95 -3.53 -7.41
CA MET A 25 4.74 -4.50 -8.47
C MET A 25 6.02 -5.27 -8.80
N GLU A 26 7.18 -4.60 -8.88
CA GLU A 26 8.47 -5.27 -9.09
C GLU A 26 8.78 -6.27 -7.96
N ASP A 27 8.58 -5.85 -6.70
CA ASP A 27 8.75 -6.72 -5.53
C ASP A 27 7.78 -7.91 -5.56
N VAL A 28 6.53 -7.70 -5.97
CA VAL A 28 5.54 -8.78 -6.16
C VAL A 28 5.99 -9.76 -7.23
N PHE A 29 6.42 -9.29 -8.40
CA PHE A 29 6.87 -10.19 -9.47
C PHE A 29 8.14 -10.96 -9.08
N ARG A 30 9.07 -10.32 -8.36
CA ARG A 30 10.33 -10.95 -7.98
C ARG A 30 10.19 -11.92 -6.80
N LEU A 31 9.41 -11.56 -5.78
CA LEU A 31 9.30 -12.32 -4.52
C LEU A 31 8.03 -13.16 -4.43
N CYS A 32 6.94 -12.69 -5.04
CA CYS A 32 5.58 -13.22 -4.86
C CYS A 32 4.91 -13.62 -6.19
N SER A 33 5.66 -13.79 -7.29
CA SER A 33 5.07 -14.12 -8.61
C SER A 33 4.27 -15.41 -8.61
N SER A 34 4.63 -16.38 -7.77
CA SER A 34 3.89 -17.63 -7.59
C SER A 34 2.47 -17.44 -7.06
N TYR A 35 2.15 -16.27 -6.51
CA TYR A 35 0.84 -15.93 -5.96
C TYR A 35 0.00 -15.09 -6.91
N ILE A 36 0.53 -14.66 -8.07
CA ILE A 36 -0.23 -13.93 -9.09
C ILE A 36 -1.23 -14.90 -9.74
N PRO A 37 -2.51 -14.53 -9.92
CA PRO A 37 -3.12 -13.20 -9.76
C PRO A 37 -3.82 -12.95 -8.42
N ASP A 38 -3.66 -13.82 -7.42
CA ASP A 38 -4.40 -13.76 -6.16
C ASP A 38 -3.92 -12.60 -5.27
N ARG A 39 -4.74 -11.56 -5.18
CA ARG A 39 -4.40 -10.33 -4.43
C ARG A 39 -4.23 -10.59 -2.93
N ALA A 40 -5.00 -11.51 -2.36
CA ALA A 40 -4.95 -11.81 -0.93
C ALA A 40 -3.65 -12.54 -0.58
N ALA A 41 -3.29 -13.54 -1.38
CA ALA A 41 -2.04 -14.29 -1.27
C ALA A 41 -0.83 -13.41 -1.55
N ILE A 42 -0.88 -12.51 -2.54
CA ILE A 42 0.16 -11.50 -2.77
C ILE A 42 0.33 -10.62 -1.54
N THR A 43 -0.77 -10.11 -0.95
CA THR A 43 -0.69 -9.25 0.24
C THR A 43 -0.10 -10.01 1.44
N ALA A 44 -0.45 -11.28 1.62
CA ALA A 44 0.13 -12.13 2.66
C ALA A 44 1.63 -12.40 2.41
N CYS A 45 2.02 -12.67 1.16
CA CYS A 45 3.41 -12.83 0.76
C CYS A 45 4.23 -11.56 1.01
N LEU A 46 3.73 -10.40 0.57
CA LEU A 46 4.35 -9.10 0.82
C LEU A 46 4.51 -8.83 2.31
N ARG A 47 3.48 -9.11 3.13
CA ARG A 47 3.56 -9.00 4.60
C ARG A 47 4.66 -9.87 5.20
N SER A 48 4.79 -11.10 4.73
CA SER A 48 5.81 -12.04 5.19
C SER A 48 7.22 -11.63 4.71
N LYS A 49 7.30 -11.01 3.53
CA LYS A 49 8.54 -10.54 2.90
C LYS A 49 8.82 -9.07 3.14
N GLN A 50 8.16 -8.40 4.10
CA GLN A 50 8.34 -6.96 4.36
C GLN A 50 9.80 -6.53 4.47
N ALA A 51 10.66 -7.36 5.09
CA ALA A 51 12.10 -7.08 5.21
C ALA A 51 12.86 -7.04 3.87
N ASN A 52 12.36 -7.74 2.84
CA ASN A 52 12.92 -7.78 1.48
C ASN A 52 12.25 -6.79 0.51
N LEU A 53 11.15 -6.14 0.91
CA LEU A 53 10.48 -5.14 0.07
C LEU A 53 11.26 -3.83 0.03
N SER A 54 11.08 -3.11 -1.08
CA SER A 54 11.48 -1.71 -1.21
C SER A 54 10.84 -0.85 -0.12
N GLN A 55 11.53 0.21 0.30
CA GLN A 55 11.04 1.08 1.40
C GLN A 55 9.63 1.62 1.14
N GLN A 56 9.34 1.99 -0.10
CA GLN A 56 8.02 2.49 -0.54
C GLN A 56 6.93 1.42 -0.38
N CYS A 57 7.12 0.23 -0.98
CA CYS A 57 6.16 -0.88 -0.88
C CYS A 57 5.95 -1.34 0.57
N ARG A 58 7.01 -1.34 1.39
CA ARG A 58 6.93 -1.65 2.82
C ARG A 58 6.09 -0.62 3.59
N HIS A 59 6.22 0.66 3.27
CA HIS A 59 5.41 1.72 3.87
C HIS A 59 3.93 1.52 3.56
N VAL A 60 3.58 1.29 2.29
CA VAL A 60 2.19 1.02 1.87
C VAL A 60 1.58 -0.18 2.60
N ILE A 61 2.33 -1.29 2.73
CA ILE A 61 1.87 -2.49 3.43
C ILE A 61 1.73 -2.23 4.94
N SER A 62 2.64 -1.47 5.54
CA SER A 62 2.59 -1.11 6.97
C SER A 62 1.42 -0.19 7.29
N VAL A 63 1.13 0.79 6.42
CA VAL A 63 0.00 1.72 6.56
C VAL A 63 -1.34 0.97 6.37
N ARG A 64 -1.41 0.02 5.44
CA ARG A 64 -2.61 -0.80 5.23
C ARG A 64 -2.84 -1.85 6.31
N ASP A 65 -1.78 -2.40 6.89
CA ASP A 65 -1.88 -3.28 8.06
C ASP A 65 -2.45 -2.53 9.25
N THR A 66 -1.95 -1.33 9.51
CA THR A 66 -2.43 -0.47 10.59
C THR A 66 -3.85 0.06 10.34
N GLY A 67 -4.23 0.29 9.07
CA GLY A 67 -5.59 0.67 8.66
C GLY A 67 -6.64 -0.46 8.73
N LYS A 68 -6.21 -1.74 8.72
CA LYS A 68 -7.13 -2.88 8.87
C LYS A 68 -7.71 -3.02 10.29
N LYS A 69 -7.35 -2.13 11.22
CA LYS A 69 -8.03 -1.95 12.51
C LYS A 69 -9.29 -1.07 12.44
N SER A 70 -9.64 -0.51 11.26
CA SER A 70 -10.79 0.39 11.09
C SER A 70 -11.77 0.00 9.96
N SER A 71 -11.68 -1.21 9.40
CA SER A 71 -12.71 -1.74 8.48
C SER A 71 -13.16 -3.15 8.87
N GLU A 72 -13.14 -3.42 10.17
CA GLU A 72 -14.14 -4.27 10.82
C GLU A 72 -15.05 -3.32 11.61
N SER A 73 -16.00 -2.72 10.89
CA SER A 73 -17.19 -2.18 11.53
C SER A 73 -18.38 -2.65 10.70
N LYS A 74 -18.78 -3.86 11.11
CA LYS A 74 -20.04 -4.58 10.87
C LYS A 74 -20.05 -5.60 9.74
#